data_AF-I0IAI3-F1
#
_entry.id   AF-I0IAI3-F1
#
_cell.length_a   1.000
_cell.length_b   1.000
_cell.length_c   1.000
_cell.angle_alpha   90.00
_cell.angle_beta   90.00
_cell.angle_gamma   90.00
#
_symmetry.space_group_name_H-M   'P 1'
#
loop_
_entity.id
_entity.type
_entity.pdbx_description
1 polymer ?
#
loop_
_entity_poly.entity_id
_entity_poly.type
_entity_poly.pdbx_seq_one_letter_code
_entity_poly.pdbx_strand_id
1 'polypeptide(L)'
;MRSPRNAVLLATLCVPLLLPSSGCEVIKSKVPGMNPAEKLPPAELRVGGGRQIDFLAPGPGTLMYANAHTGETLKTQSVAAGERVTFTVDLSNPDDPLLFGADPSSFEGVLYFRPEGYVPPAASEPAPDGAI
;
A
#
# COMPACT_ATOMS: atom_id res chain seq x y z
N MET A 1 59.17 -8.60 -49.09
CA MET A 1 59.26 -9.29 -47.78
C MET A 1 57.88 -9.85 -47.48
N ARG A 2 57.61 -11.10 -47.93
CA ARG A 2 57.46 -12.33 -47.12
C ARG A 2 56.44 -12.24 -45.98
N SER A 3 55.28 -12.83 -46.25
CA SER A 3 54.35 -13.41 -45.27
C SER A 3 55.08 -14.41 -44.35
N PRO A 4 54.58 -14.60 -43.12
CA PRO A 4 54.32 -15.97 -42.69
C PRO A 4 52.90 -16.17 -42.12
N ARG A 5 52.40 -17.37 -42.44
CA ARG A 5 51.18 -18.02 -41.96
C ARG A 5 51.42 -18.70 -40.61
N ASN A 6 50.32 -19.06 -39.95
CA ASN A 6 50.17 -20.05 -38.85
C ASN A 6 50.64 -19.52 -37.47
N ALA A 7 50.02 -19.85 -36.34
CA ALA A 7 49.08 -20.91 -36.02
C ALA A 7 48.42 -20.60 -34.65
N VAL A 8 47.24 -21.18 -34.43
CA VAL A 8 46.77 -21.72 -33.13
C VAL A 8 46.59 -20.72 -31.97
N LEU A 9 45.32 -20.49 -31.61
CA LEU A 9 44.86 -20.86 -30.27
C LEU A 9 43.33 -20.88 -30.22
N LEU A 10 42.79 -22.10 -30.13
CA LEU A 10 41.43 -22.38 -29.66
C LEU A 10 41.27 -21.76 -28.26
N ALA A 11 40.33 -20.83 -28.12
CA ALA A 11 39.80 -20.43 -26.81
C ALA A 11 38.37 -20.97 -26.70
N THR A 12 38.34 -22.22 -26.28
CA THR A 12 37.35 -22.88 -25.42
C THR A 12 36.05 -22.12 -25.12
N LEU A 13 34.95 -22.66 -25.68
CA LEU A 13 33.59 -22.42 -25.22
C LEU A 13 33.45 -22.67 -23.71
N CYS A 14 33.01 -21.66 -22.97
CA CYS A 14 32.31 -21.81 -21.70
C CYS A 14 31.44 -20.58 -21.49
N VAL A 15 30.17 -20.65 -21.94
CA VAL A 15 29.13 -19.73 -21.46
C VAL A 15 28.15 -20.56 -20.64
N PRO A 16 27.97 -20.24 -19.35
CA PRO A 16 27.19 -21.04 -18.43
C PRO A 16 25.68 -20.90 -18.70
N LEU A 17 25.02 -22.04 -18.75
CA LEU A 17 23.64 -22.33 -18.32
C LEU A 17 22.77 -21.10 -18.01
N LEU A 18 22.01 -20.63 -19.00
CA LEU A 18 20.78 -19.90 -18.76
C LEU A 18 19.77 -20.84 -18.10
N LEU A 19 19.60 -20.71 -16.79
CA LEU A 19 18.44 -21.18 -16.06
C LEU A 19 17.27 -20.24 -16.39
N PRO A 20 16.17 -20.70 -17.02
CA PRO A 20 14.91 -19.97 -16.95
C PRO A 20 14.38 -20.13 -15.53
N SER A 21 14.57 -19.09 -14.71
CA SER A 21 13.93 -18.96 -13.41
C SER A 21 12.44 -19.23 -13.56
N SER A 22 12.04 -20.33 -12.94
CA SER A 22 10.66 -20.78 -12.87
C SER A 22 9.81 -19.77 -12.11
N GLY A 23 8.56 -19.62 -12.54
CA GLY A 23 7.46 -19.24 -11.68
C GLY A 23 7.42 -17.77 -11.26
N CYS A 24 6.74 -16.95 -12.05
CA CYS A 24 5.82 -15.98 -11.43
C CYS A 24 4.69 -16.79 -10.77
N GLU A 25 4.95 -17.37 -9.60
CA GLU A 25 3.88 -17.77 -8.70
C GLU A 25 3.15 -16.49 -8.31
N VAL A 26 1.97 -16.32 -8.91
CA VAL A 26 0.95 -15.42 -8.39
C VAL A 26 0.62 -15.95 -7.01
N ILE A 27 1.29 -15.43 -5.99
CA ILE A 27 0.92 -15.62 -4.60
C ILE A 27 -0.42 -14.90 -4.41
N LYS A 28 -1.51 -15.54 -4.82
CA LYS A 28 -2.84 -15.28 -4.26
C LYS A 28 -2.78 -15.80 -2.82
N SER A 29 -2.19 -14.99 -1.94
CA SER A 29 -2.35 -15.13 -0.49
C SER A 29 -3.82 -14.91 -0.16
N LYS A 30 -4.62 -15.95 -0.34
CA LYS A 30 -5.93 -16.09 0.26
C LYS A 30 -5.68 -16.38 1.73
N VAL A 31 -5.40 -15.33 2.50
CA VAL A 31 -5.38 -15.41 3.96
C VAL A 31 -6.84 -15.58 4.40
N PRO A 32 -7.25 -16.76 4.90
CA PRO A 32 -8.61 -16.97 5.35
C PRO A 32 -8.74 -16.41 6.77
N GLY A 33 -9.70 -15.50 6.99
CA GLY A 33 -10.08 -15.06 8.33
C GLY A 33 -9.61 -13.67 8.76
N MET A 34 -9.38 -12.74 7.82
CA MET A 34 -9.05 -11.35 8.18
C MET A 34 -10.32 -10.52 8.25
N ASN A 35 -10.68 -10.07 9.46
CA ASN A 35 -11.83 -9.21 9.68
C ASN A 35 -11.58 -7.87 8.96
N PRO A 36 -12.43 -7.40 8.04
CA PRO A 36 -12.20 -6.14 7.32
C PRO A 36 -12.04 -4.93 8.26
N ALA A 37 -12.63 -4.99 9.45
CA ALA A 37 -12.48 -3.97 10.48
C ALA A 37 -11.06 -3.89 11.09
N GLU A 38 -10.24 -4.94 10.99
CA GLU A 38 -8.87 -4.95 11.54
C GLU A 38 -7.82 -4.37 10.58
N LYS A 39 -8.22 -3.95 9.37
CA LYS A 39 -7.29 -3.44 8.35
C LYS A 39 -7.17 -1.91 8.34
N LEU A 40 -8.06 -1.22 9.04
CA LEU A 40 -8.05 0.24 9.11
C LEU A 40 -7.01 0.72 10.13
N PRO A 41 -6.37 1.88 9.88
CA PRO A 41 -5.54 2.52 10.90
C PRO A 41 -6.33 2.76 12.19
N PRO A 42 -5.66 2.86 13.35
CA PRO A 42 -6.30 3.16 14.61
C PRO A 42 -7.19 4.41 14.53
N ALA A 43 -8.33 4.39 15.20
CA ALA A 43 -9.31 5.48 15.15
C ALA A 43 -8.74 6.83 15.62
N GLU A 44 -7.68 6.83 16.44
CA GLU A 44 -6.97 8.04 16.88
C GLU A 44 -6.29 8.81 15.73
N LEU A 45 -5.97 8.13 14.63
CA LEU A 45 -5.40 8.74 13.43
C LEU A 45 -6.48 9.29 12.49
N ARG A 46 -7.76 9.04 12.76
CA ARG A 46 -8.87 9.48 11.90
C ARG A 46 -9.02 11.00 12.00
N VAL A 47 -8.91 11.66 10.85
CA VAL A 47 -9.03 13.13 10.75
C VAL A 47 -10.29 13.58 10.02
N GLY A 48 -10.98 12.65 9.35
CA GLY A 48 -12.23 12.99 8.66
C GLY A 48 -12.88 11.80 7.96
N GLY A 49 -13.95 12.09 7.24
CA GLY A 49 -14.66 11.12 6.42
C GLY A 49 -15.66 11.80 5.50
N GLY A 50 -16.07 11.08 4.47
CA GLY A 50 -16.96 11.56 3.42
C GLY A 50 -16.41 11.33 2.02
N ARG A 51 -17.20 11.77 1.04
CA ARG A 51 -16.90 11.71 -0.39
C ARG A 51 -16.03 12.85 -0.88
N GLN A 52 -16.04 13.98 -0.17
CA GLN A 52 -15.19 15.12 -0.43
C GLN A 52 -14.55 15.55 0.89
N ILE A 53 -13.23 15.59 0.93
CA ILE A 53 -12.45 15.93 2.11
C ILE A 53 -11.37 16.91 1.70
N ASP A 54 -11.37 18.09 2.33
CA ASP A 54 -10.31 19.07 2.24
C ASP A 54 -9.49 19.01 3.52
N PHE A 55 -8.23 18.57 3.41
CA PHE A 55 -7.34 18.40 4.55
C PHE A 55 -6.13 19.35 4.42
N LEU A 56 -5.79 20.03 5.52
CA LEU A 56 -4.57 20.82 5.65
C LEU A 56 -3.63 20.11 6.61
N ALA A 57 -2.48 19.65 6.12
CA ALA A 57 -1.52 18.90 6.92
C ALA A 57 -0.88 19.79 8.01
N PRO A 58 -1.05 19.47 9.30
CA PRO A 58 -0.46 20.26 10.38
C PRO A 58 1.08 20.07 10.46
N GLY A 59 1.62 19.02 9.86
CA GLY A 59 3.03 18.66 9.83
C GLY A 59 3.32 17.61 8.75
N PRO A 60 4.58 17.20 8.56
CA PRO A 60 4.91 16.12 7.64
C PRO A 60 4.29 14.80 8.12
N GLY A 61 3.82 13.98 7.19
CA GLY A 61 3.23 12.69 7.53
C GLY A 61 2.68 11.92 6.33
N THR A 62 1.90 10.89 6.64
CA THR A 62 1.22 10.03 5.67
C THR A 62 -0.29 10.18 5.82
N LEU A 63 -0.98 10.47 4.72
CA LEU A 63 -2.42 10.38 4.59
C LEU A 63 -2.81 9.00 4.03
N MET A 64 -3.85 8.42 4.62
CA MET A 64 -4.44 7.17 4.16
C MET A 64 -5.95 7.38 4.03
N TYR A 65 -6.45 7.31 2.80
CA TYR A 65 -7.88 7.34 2.50
C TYR A 65 -8.36 5.91 2.27
N ALA A 66 -9.38 5.51 3.02
CA ALA A 66 -9.88 4.13 3.04
C ALA A 66 -11.41 4.10 2.99
N ASN A 67 -11.97 2.95 2.62
CA ASN A 67 -13.40 2.68 2.75
C ASN A 67 -13.66 2.06 4.13
N ALA A 68 -14.51 2.70 4.94
CA ALA A 68 -14.85 2.24 6.29
C ALA A 68 -15.62 0.93 6.30
N HIS A 69 -16.45 0.67 5.29
CA HIS A 69 -17.24 -0.56 5.20
C HIS A 69 -16.39 -1.78 4.86
N THR A 70 -15.43 -1.65 3.94
CA THR A 70 -14.58 -2.77 3.51
C THR A 70 -13.25 -2.85 4.26
N GLY A 71 -12.86 -1.77 4.95
CA GLY A 71 -11.56 -1.62 5.57
C GLY A 71 -10.40 -1.45 4.57
N GLU A 72 -10.70 -1.26 3.29
CA GLU A 72 -9.70 -1.19 2.24
C GLU A 72 -9.10 0.21 2.12
N THR A 73 -7.76 0.30 2.12
CA THR A 73 -7.06 1.55 1.82
C THR A 73 -7.11 1.80 0.31
N LEU A 74 -7.76 2.89 -0.08
CA LEU A 74 -7.98 3.30 -1.47
C LEU A 74 -6.81 4.13 -1.99
N LYS A 75 -6.26 5.01 -1.14
CA LYS A 75 -5.14 5.88 -1.51
C LYS A 75 -4.25 6.15 -0.30
N THR A 76 -2.95 6.11 -0.53
CA THR A 76 -1.94 6.53 0.45
C THR A 76 -1.07 7.61 -0.18
N GLN A 77 -0.79 8.69 0.54
CA GLN A 77 0.02 9.80 0.06
C GLN A 77 0.83 10.39 1.20
N SER A 78 2.12 10.66 0.97
CA SER A 78 2.93 11.46 1.89
C SER A 78 2.67 12.95 1.66
N VAL A 79 2.62 13.73 2.74
CA VAL A 79 2.35 15.16 2.71
C VAL A 79 3.39 15.92 3.51
N ALA A 80 3.72 17.14 3.07
CA ALA A 80 4.54 18.08 3.81
C ALA A 80 3.70 18.94 4.77
N ALA A 81 4.36 19.62 5.72
CA ALA A 81 3.69 20.57 6.61
C ALA A 81 3.04 21.72 5.81
N GLY A 82 1.79 22.03 6.13
CA GLY A 82 1.01 23.07 5.45
C GLY A 82 0.48 22.67 4.07
N GLU A 83 0.70 21.44 3.61
CA GLU A 83 0.17 20.96 2.34
C GLU A 83 -1.35 20.77 2.43
N ARG A 84 -2.06 21.29 1.43
CA ARG A 84 -3.51 21.08 1.29
C ARG A 84 -3.76 19.94 0.30
N VAL A 85 -4.49 18.93 0.75
CA VAL A 85 -4.87 17.77 -0.06
C VAL A 85 -6.39 17.67 -0.09
N THR A 86 -6.94 17.53 -1.29
CA THR A 86 -8.36 17.29 -1.51
C THR A 86 -8.57 15.88 -2.03
N PHE A 87 -9.46 15.14 -1.37
CA PHE A 87 -9.98 13.85 -1.85
C PHE A 87 -11.41 14.06 -2.30
N THR A 88 -11.71 13.67 -3.54
CA THR A 88 -13.07 13.73 -4.09
C THR A 88 -13.36 12.40 -4.76
N VAL A 89 -14.51 11.82 -4.42
CA VAL A 89 -15.02 10.58 -4.99
C VAL A 89 -16.32 10.86 -5.72
N ASP A 90 -16.34 10.56 -7.00
CA ASP A 90 -17.54 10.65 -7.82
C ASP A 90 -18.23 9.29 -7.92
N LEU A 91 -19.25 9.09 -7.09
CA LEU A 91 -20.07 7.87 -7.11
C LEU A 91 -20.86 7.68 -8.41
N SER A 92 -21.00 8.73 -9.22
CA SER A 92 -21.66 8.67 -10.53
C SER A 92 -20.73 8.09 -11.60
N ASN A 93 -19.42 8.07 -11.33
CA ASN A 93 -18.41 7.54 -12.21
C ASN A 93 -17.95 6.15 -11.71
N PRO A 94 -18.43 5.04 -12.30
CA PRO A 94 -18.03 3.69 -11.88
C PRO A 94 -16.55 3.38 -12.16
N ASP A 95 -15.90 4.17 -13.02
CA ASP A 95 -14.47 4.07 -13.33
C ASP A 95 -13.60 4.97 -12.43
N ASP A 96 -14.16 5.57 -11.37
CA ASP A 96 -13.37 6.33 -10.40
C ASP A 96 -12.31 5.40 -9.77
N PRO A 97 -11.01 5.77 -9.83
CA PRO A 97 -9.94 4.93 -9.31
C PRO A 97 -10.04 4.68 -7.79
N LEU A 98 -10.75 5.53 -7.05
CA LEU A 98 -11.02 5.35 -5.62
C LEU A 98 -12.19 4.39 -5.35
N LEU A 99 -12.94 4.00 -6.38
CA LEU A 99 -14.03 3.02 -6.30
C LEU A 99 -13.65 1.66 -6.89
N PHE A 100 -12.42 1.47 -7.37
CA PHE A 100 -12.00 0.23 -8.00
C PHE A 100 -12.10 -0.96 -7.03
N GLY A 101 -13.09 -1.84 -7.25
CA GLY A 101 -13.37 -2.99 -6.38
C GLY A 101 -14.27 -2.70 -5.17
N ALA A 102 -14.71 -1.45 -4.98
CA ALA A 102 -15.67 -1.06 -3.95
C ALA A 102 -17.07 -0.86 -4.56
N ASP A 103 -18.12 -1.35 -3.89
CA ASP A 103 -19.49 -1.06 -4.34
C ASP A 103 -19.84 0.41 -4.00
N PRO A 104 -20.18 1.25 -5.00
CA PRO A 104 -20.41 2.69 -4.80
C PRO A 104 -21.60 2.99 -3.90
N SER A 105 -22.57 2.07 -3.79
CA SER A 105 -23.73 2.20 -2.89
C SER A 105 -23.36 2.00 -1.43
N SER A 106 -22.23 1.32 -1.18
CA SER A 106 -21.67 1.04 0.15
C SER A 106 -20.41 1.86 0.43
N PHE A 107 -20.18 2.95 -0.31
CA PHE A 107 -18.97 3.74 -0.16
C PHE A 107 -19.04 4.67 1.06
N GLU A 108 -18.18 4.42 2.05
CA GLU A 108 -17.96 5.35 3.18
C GLU A 108 -16.47 5.68 3.26
N GLY A 109 -16.08 6.82 2.68
CA GLY A 109 -14.70 7.28 2.74
C GLY A 109 -14.29 7.75 4.13
N VAL A 110 -13.13 7.34 4.60
CA VAL A 110 -12.50 7.78 5.86
C VAL A 110 -11.06 8.17 5.61
N LEU A 111 -10.63 9.28 6.20
CA LEU A 111 -9.28 9.80 6.07
C LEU A 111 -8.54 9.68 7.40
N TYR A 112 -7.34 9.12 7.34
CA TYR A 112 -6.40 9.01 8.44
C TYR A 112 -5.15 9.84 8.13
N PHE A 113 -4.61 10.50 9.16
CA PHE A 113 -3.33 11.19 9.10
C PHE A 113 -2.40 10.59 10.14
N ARG A 114 -1.29 10.03 9.68
CA ARG A 114 -0.21 9.54 10.51
C ARG A 114 0.95 10.53 10.44
N PRO A 115 1.23 11.31 11.50
CA PRO A 115 2.38 12.21 11.52
C PRO A 115 3.69 11.43 11.42
N GLU A 116 4.72 12.06 10.86
CA GLU A 116 6.06 11.50 10.86
C GLU A 116 6.57 11.25 12.29
N GLY A 117 7.20 10.10 12.52
CA GLY A 117 7.65 9.70 13.86
C GLY A 117 6.53 9.17 14.77
N TYR A 118 5.31 8.96 14.26
CA TYR A 118 4.25 8.31 15.03
C TYR A 118 4.68 6.92 15.51
N VAL A 119 4.70 6.75 16.83
CA VAL A 119 4.84 5.45 17.49
C VAL A 119 3.44 5.06 17.94
N PRO A 120 2.87 3.94 17.46
CA PRO A 120 1.58 3.48 17.95
C PRO A 120 1.66 3.30 19.47
N PRO A 121 0.64 3.73 20.23
CA PRO A 121 0.61 3.42 21.65
C PRO A 121 0.75 1.90 21.81
N ALA A 122 1.56 1.47 22.78
CA ALA A 122 1.67 0.04 23.09
C ALA A 122 0.23 -0.49 23.23
N ALA A 123 -0.14 -1.43 22.37
CA ALA A 123 -1.48 -2.02 22.36
C ALA A 123 -1.79 -2.35 23.82
N SER A 124 -2.81 -1.70 24.38
CA SER A 124 -3.13 -1.88 25.78
C SER A 124 -3.31 -3.38 25.99
N GLU A 125 -2.38 -4.00 26.71
CA GLU A 125 -2.44 -5.40 27.05
C GLU A 125 -3.86 -5.64 27.58
N PRO A 126 -4.61 -6.63 27.06
CA PRO A 126 -5.92 -6.92 27.59
C PRO A 126 -5.75 -7.12 29.08
N ALA A 127 -6.48 -6.33 29.88
CA ALA A 127 -6.43 -6.40 31.34
C ALA A 127 -6.49 -7.88 31.75
N PRO A 128 -5.60 -8.35 32.64
CA PRO A 128 -5.60 -9.75 33.03
C PRO A 128 -6.99 -10.13 33.54
N ASP A 129 -7.65 -11.00 32.78
CA ASP A 129 -8.90 -11.64 33.13
C ASP A 129 -8.63 -12.48 34.38
N GLY A 130 -8.97 -11.97 35.55
CA GLY A 130 -8.68 -12.68 36.80
C GLY A 130 -8.63 -11.84 38.07
N ALA A 131 -9.76 -11.23 38.44
CA ALA A 131 -10.02 -10.90 39.84
C ALA A 131 -11.51 -11.06 40.14
N ILE A 132 -11.91 -12.31 40.40
CA ILE A 132 -13.11 -12.64 41.17
C ILE A 132 -12.64 -13.39 42.42
#